data_AF-A0A2Z6QKZ2-F1
#
_entry.id   AF-A0A2Z6QKZ2-F1
#
_cell.length_a   1.000
_cell.length_b   1.000
_cell.length_c   1.000
_cell.angle_alpha   90.00
_cell.angle_beta   90.00
_cell.angle_gamma   90.00
#
_symmetry.space_group_name_H-M   'P 1'
#
loop_
_entity.id
_entity.type
_entity.pdbx_description
1 polymer ?
#
loop_
_entity_poly.entity_id
_entity_poly.type
_entity_poly.pdbx_seq_one_letter_code
_entity_poly.pdbx_strand_id
1 'polypeptide(L)'
;MNINEEVEAINQEIANGPPLFPPPNTIPRSITTRFKRRTSRGKRRITGYGLFKLFIICRTSEHSTIAINRVAGELWKATNRDNREGYIDLCNQIN
;
A
#
# COMPACT_ATOMS: atom_id res chain seq x y z
N MET A 1 -2.18 8.04 22.49
CA MET A 1 -1.11 7.43 21.69
C MET A 1 -0.45 8.54 20.88
N ASN A 2 0.85 8.73 21.03
CA ASN A 2 1.61 9.70 20.24
C ASN A 2 1.82 9.15 18.82
N ILE A 3 1.93 10.01 17.81
CA ILE A 3 2.16 9.61 16.42
C ILE A 3 3.41 8.74 16.25
N ASN A 4 4.44 8.93 17.07
CA ASN A 4 5.66 8.10 17.01
C ASN A 4 5.43 6.69 17.56
N GLU A 5 4.60 6.54 18.60
CA GLU A 5 4.22 5.22 19.13
C GLU A 5 3.34 4.47 18.11
N GLU A 6 2.47 5.19 17.42
CA GLU A 6 1.63 4.65 16.36
C GLU A 6 2.44 4.23 15.13
N VAL A 7 3.43 5.03 14.72
CA VAL A 7 4.39 4.65 13.67
C VAL A 7 5.13 3.36 14.03
N GLU A 8 5.57 3.22 15.27
CA GLU A 8 6.27 2.00 15.72
C GLU A 8 5.34 0.79 15.74
N ALA A 9 4.11 0.95 16.23
CA ALA A 9 3.10 -0.12 16.19
C ALA A 9 2.81 -0.59 14.75
N ILE A 10 2.66 0.36 13.81
CA ILE A 10 2.50 0.06 12.38
C ILE A 10 3.72 -0.70 11.83
N ASN A 11 4.94 -0.28 12.18
CA ASN A 11 6.16 -0.96 11.72
C ASN A 11 6.21 -2.42 12.21
N GLN A 12 5.84 -2.67 13.47
CA GLN A 12 5.76 -4.01 14.04
C GLN A 12 4.68 -4.86 13.34
N GLU A 13 3.49 -4.31 13.09
CA GLU A 13 2.43 -5.01 12.34
C GLU A 13 2.86 -5.35 10.91
N ILE A 14 3.55 -4.43 10.23
CA ILE A 14 4.07 -4.67 8.89
C ILE A 14 5.13 -5.77 8.92
N ALA A 15 6.04 -5.75 9.89
CA ALA A 15 7.11 -6.73 10.04
C ALA A 15 6.58 -8.14 10.35
N ASN A 16 5.49 -8.24 11.12
CA ASN A 16 4.83 -9.49 11.47
C ASN A 16 3.84 -9.98 10.39
N GLY A 17 3.45 -9.11 9.47
CA GLY A 17 2.58 -9.45 8.35
C GLY A 17 3.31 -10.08 7.16
N PRO A 18 2.60 -10.44 6.09
CA PRO A 18 3.23 -10.93 4.86
C PRO A 18 4.23 -9.89 4.30
N PRO A 19 5.29 -10.27 3.59
CA PRO A 19 6.22 -9.29 3.04
C PRO A 19 5.51 -8.27 2.13
N LEU A 20 5.91 -6.99 2.23
CA LEU A 20 5.46 -5.94 1.29
C LEU A 20 6.33 -5.89 0.03
N PHE A 21 7.53 -6.47 0.10
CA PHE A 21 8.51 -6.51 -0.97
C PHE A 21 9.10 -7.94 -1.08
N PRO A 22 9.26 -8.49 -2.30
CA PRO A 22 8.73 -7.96 -3.56
C PRO A 22 7.19 -7.85 -3.53
N PRO A 23 6.57 -7.12 -4.48
CA PRO A 23 5.12 -7.02 -4.54
C PRO A 23 4.47 -8.41 -4.52
N PRO A 24 3.31 -8.57 -3.87
CA PRO A 24 2.65 -9.86 -3.80
C PRO A 24 2.24 -10.34 -5.20
N ASN A 25 2.64 -11.56 -5.55
CA ASN A 25 2.33 -12.20 -6.83
C ASN A 25 0.82 -12.40 -7.06
N THR A 26 0.02 -12.35 -5.99
CA THR A 26 -1.43 -12.51 -6.05
C THR A 26 -2.10 -11.31 -5.40
N ILE A 27 -2.87 -10.55 -6.18
CA ILE A 27 -3.71 -9.48 -5.63
C ILE A 27 -5.03 -10.11 -5.20
N PRO A 28 -5.42 -10.01 -3.92
CA PRO A 28 -6.75 -10.41 -3.48
C PRO A 28 -7.83 -9.76 -4.35
N ARG A 29 -8.78 -10.56 -4.86
CA ARG A 29 -9.92 -10.02 -5.66
C ARG A 29 -10.63 -8.87 -4.95
N SER A 30 -10.71 -8.90 -3.62
CA SER A 30 -11.25 -7.83 -2.78
C SER A 30 -10.57 -6.47 -2.99
N ILE A 31 -9.25 -6.45 -3.21
CA ILE A 31 -8.48 -5.25 -3.54
C ILE A 31 -8.83 -4.76 -4.95
N THR A 32 -8.87 -5.65 -5.95
CA THR A 32 -9.28 -5.30 -7.32
C THR A 32 -10.71 -4.75 -7.41
N THR A 33 -11.64 -5.23 -6.57
CA THR A 33 -13.02 -4.74 -6.54
C THR A 33 -13.13 -3.32 -6.01
N ARG A 34 -12.32 -2.94 -4.99
CA ARG A 34 -12.26 -1.56 -4.49
C ARG A 34 -11.77 -0.58 -5.57
N PHE A 35 -10.95 -1.06 -6.50
CA PHE A 35 -10.41 -0.27 -7.62
C PHE A 35 -11.36 -0.09 -8.81
N LYS A 36 -12.27 -1.04 -9.06
CA LYS A 36 -13.20 -0.97 -10.21
C LYS A 36 -14.37 -0.01 -10.01
N ARG A 37 -14.48 0.71 -8.89
CA ARG A 37 -15.55 1.71 -8.68
C ARG A 37 -15.38 2.87 -9.66
N ARG A 38 -16.16 2.86 -10.73
CA ARG A 38 -16.37 4.01 -11.63
C ARG A 38 -16.87 5.19 -10.80
N THR A 39 -16.03 6.20 -10.62
CA THR A 39 -16.52 7.52 -10.21
C THR A 39 -16.98 8.26 -11.47
N SER A 40 -17.94 9.18 -11.32
CA SER A 40 -18.50 9.99 -12.42
C SER A 40 -17.47 10.87 -13.16
N ARG A 41 -16.22 10.95 -12.66
CA ARG A 41 -15.10 11.74 -13.22
C ARG A 41 -14.07 10.93 -14.02
N GLY A 42 -14.40 9.70 -14.42
CA GLY A 42 -13.51 8.85 -15.24
C GLY A 42 -12.73 7.80 -14.43
N LYS A 43 -12.16 6.83 -15.13
CA LYS A 43 -11.44 5.69 -14.52
C LYS A 43 -10.12 6.20 -13.93
N ARG A 44 -10.10 6.54 -12.63
CA ARG A 44 -8.87 6.96 -11.93
C ARG A 44 -7.91 5.76 -11.90
N ARG A 45 -6.85 5.82 -12.70
CA ARG A 45 -5.79 4.80 -12.69
C ARG A 45 -5.09 4.80 -11.34
N ILE A 46 -4.82 3.62 -10.80
CA ILE A 46 -3.97 3.48 -9.62
C ILE A 46 -2.52 3.62 -10.06
N THR A 47 -1.67 4.11 -9.17
CA THR A 47 -0.21 4.15 -9.35
C THR A 47 0.44 3.05 -8.52
N GLY A 48 1.66 2.64 -8.85
CA GLY A 48 2.40 1.65 -8.04
C GLY A 48 2.48 2.03 -6.55
N TYR A 49 2.76 3.29 -6.25
CA TYR A 49 2.72 3.80 -4.86
C TYR A 49 1.32 3.73 -4.24
N GLY A 50 0.26 4.06 -5.01
CA GLY A 50 -1.11 3.97 -4.54
C GLY A 50 -1.52 2.53 -4.20
N LEU A 51 -1.08 1.57 -5.01
CA LEU A 51 -1.29 0.14 -4.78
C LEU A 51 -0.55 -0.34 -3.54
N PHE A 52 0.75 -0.02 -3.42
CA PHE A 52 1.57 -0.32 -2.24
C PHE A 52 0.96 0.23 -0.96
N LYS A 53 0.56 1.52 -0.97
CA LYS A 53 -0.07 2.16 0.18
C LYS A 53 -1.38 1.48 0.58
N LEU A 54 -2.15 0.97 -0.38
CA LEU A 54 -3.37 0.23 -0.08
C LEU A 54 -3.08 -1.06 0.69
N PHE A 55 -2.02 -1.79 0.36
CA PHE A 55 -1.63 -2.98 1.11
C PHE A 55 -1.31 -2.66 2.57
N ILE A 56 -0.65 -1.54 2.82
CA ILE A 56 -0.41 -1.06 4.19
C ILE A 56 -1.74 -0.74 4.87
N ILE A 57 -2.59 0.10 4.26
CA ILE A 57 -3.90 0.47 4.81
C ILE A 57 -4.75 -0.77 5.14
N CYS A 58 -4.76 -1.78 4.28
CA CYS A 58 -5.54 -3.00 4.50
C CYS A 58 -5.09 -3.80 5.72
N ARG A 59 -3.83 -3.66 6.15
CA ARG A 59 -3.29 -4.36 7.31
C ARG A 59 -3.38 -3.54 8.58
N THR A 60 -3.24 -2.22 8.46
CA THR A 60 -3.05 -1.30 9.58
C THR A 60 -4.23 -0.32 9.69
N SER A 61 -5.44 -0.73 9.28
CA SER A 61 -6.60 0.17 9.16
C SER A 61 -7.12 0.72 10.49
N GLU A 62 -6.68 0.14 11.60
CA GLU A 62 -7.02 0.57 12.96
C GLU A 62 -6.21 1.81 13.38
N HIS A 63 -5.11 2.11 12.69
CA HIS A 63 -4.25 3.26 12.95
C HIS A 63 -4.67 4.51 12.20
N SER A 64 -4.19 5.66 12.67
CA SER A 64 -4.43 6.95 12.07
C SER A 64 -3.88 7.03 10.65
N THR A 65 -4.64 7.69 9.77
CA THR A 65 -4.22 7.90 8.38
C THR A 65 -2.91 8.69 8.29
N ILE A 66 -2.62 9.55 9.26
CA ILE A 66 -1.39 10.36 9.29
C ILE A 66 -0.17 9.45 9.52
N ALA A 67 -0.22 8.57 10.52
CA ALA A 67 0.85 7.61 10.80
C ALA A 67 1.07 6.64 9.63
N ILE A 68 -0.02 6.11 9.06
CA ILE A 68 0.04 5.22 7.88
C ILE A 68 0.71 5.92 6.70
N ASN A 69 0.36 7.19 6.42
CA ASN A 69 0.96 7.96 5.33
C ASN A 69 2.46 8.16 5.53
N ARG A 70 2.88 8.39 6.78
CA ARG A 70 4.30 8.56 7.12
C ARG A 70 5.08 7.28 6.86
N VAL A 71 4.63 6.15 7.42
CA VAL A 71 5.27 4.84 7.23
C VAL A 71 5.31 4.45 5.75
N ALA A 72 4.20 4.61 5.03
CA ALA A 72 4.16 4.31 3.59
C ALA A 72 5.16 5.16 2.80
N GLY A 73 5.28 6.44 3.12
CA GLY A 73 6.24 7.34 2.48
C GLY A 73 7.70 6.94 2.77
N GLU A 74 8.01 6.61 4.01
CA GLU A 74 9.35 6.19 4.45
C GLU A 74 9.75 4.87 3.79
N LEU A 75 8.89 3.85 3.84
CA LEU A 75 9.14 2.54 3.23
C LEU A 75 9.28 2.63 1.70
N TRP A 76 8.45 3.43 1.03
CA TRP A 76 8.54 3.62 -0.42
C TRP A 76 9.85 4.31 -0.84
N LYS A 77 10.35 5.25 -0.02
CA LYS A 77 11.64 5.92 -0.27
C LYS A 77 12.84 5.01 0.03
N ALA A 78 12.73 4.17 1.06
CA ALA A 78 13.79 3.25 1.47
C ALA A 78 13.93 2.02 0.55
N THR A 79 12.84 1.59 -0.11
CA THR A 79 12.88 0.41 -0.99
C THR A 79 13.69 0.66 -2.27
N ASN A 80 14.15 -0.42 -2.89
CA ASN A 80 14.94 -0.39 -4.12
C ASN A 80 14.08 -0.13 -5.37
N ARG A 81 14.74 0.10 -6.51
CA ARG A 81 14.06 0.39 -7.79
C ARG A 81 13.22 -0.79 -8.27
N ASP A 82 13.75 -2.01 -8.21
CA ASP A 82 13.08 -3.23 -8.71
C ASP A 82 11.74 -3.46 -8.01
N ASN A 83 11.69 -3.23 -6.69
CA ASN A 83 10.45 -3.31 -5.91
C ASN A 83 9.42 -2.26 -6.35
N ARG A 84 9.86 -1.03 -6.66
CA ARG A 84 8.97 0.01 -7.16
C ARG A 84 8.43 -0.34 -8.54
N GLU A 85 9.30 -0.82 -9.43
CA GLU A 85 8.93 -1.27 -10.78
C GLU A 85 7.94 -2.43 -10.72
N GLY A 86 8.16 -3.41 -9.85
CA GLY A 86 7.21 -4.50 -9.65
C GLY A 86 5.81 -4.02 -9.22
N TYR A 87 5.72 -2.99 -8.35
CA TYR A 87 4.43 -2.39 -8.01
C TYR A 87 3.79 -1.63 -9.18
N ILE A 88 4.58 -1.00 -10.04
CA ILE A 88 4.11 -0.33 -11.26
C ILE A 88 3.55 -1.37 -12.25
N ASP A 89 4.29 -2.46 -12.48
CA ASP A 89 3.88 -3.54 -13.38
C ASP A 89 2.61 -4.23 -12.87
N LEU A 90 2.58 -4.56 -11.58
CA LEU A 90 1.40 -5.11 -10.92
C LEU A 90 0.20 -4.16 -11.07
N CYS A 91 0.43 -2.85 -10.94
CA CYS A 91 -0.61 -1.87 -11.14
C CYS A 91 -1.09 -1.77 -12.60
N ASN A 92 -0.19 -1.91 -13.57
CA ASN A 92 -0.52 -1.93 -15.00
C ASN A 92 -1.37 -3.14 -15.38
N GLN A 93 -1.16 -4.30 -14.74
CA GLN A 93 -1.99 -5.49 -14.94
C GLN A 93 -3.43 -5.32 -14.41
N ILE A 94 -3.63 -4.47 -13.38
CA ILE A 94 -4.95 -4.25 -12.76
C ILE A 94 -5.78 -3.21 -13.51
N ASN A 95 -5.12 -2.17 -14.03
CA ASN A 95 -5.76 -0.99 -14.63
C ASN A 95 -6.51 -1.29 -15.93
#